data_AF-A0A7V3I4L2-F1
#
_entry.id   AF-A0A7V3I4L2-F1
#
_cell.length_a   1.000
_cell.length_b   1.000
_cell.length_c   1.000
_cell.angle_alpha   90.00
_cell.angle_beta   90.00
_cell.angle_gamma   90.00
#
_symmetry.space_group_name_H-M   'P 1'
#
loop_
_entity.id
_entity.type
_entity.pdbx_description
1 polymer ?
#
loop_
_entity_poly.entity_id
_entity_poly.type
_entity_poly.pdbx_seq_one_letter_code
_entity_poly.pdbx_strand_id
1 'polypeptide(L)'
;MSDLVQWIAVLGMTGIGVLFALEVRRWRLVGPMMTRGQKVLRVLLIAFVEILFLMMLIGPALTSRKHPMTALLFWTTCLVLGLTVVGLALLDLRMVVRQYARMSREISRDLRGGDRREK
;
A
#
# COMPACT_ATOMS: atom_id res chain seq x y z
N MET A 1 -9.75 3.74 -26.86
CA MET A 1 -8.64 3.24 -25.99
C MET A 1 -8.56 3.99 -24.67
N SER A 2 -8.88 5.29 -24.62
CA SER A 2 -9.00 6.10 -23.40
C SER A 2 -10.00 5.55 -22.38
N ASP A 3 -11.15 5.07 -22.84
CA ASP A 3 -12.26 4.74 -21.94
C ASP A 3 -11.99 3.48 -21.13
N LEU A 4 -11.37 2.47 -21.76
CA LEU A 4 -10.99 1.23 -21.10
C LEU A 4 -9.95 1.48 -20.00
N VAL A 5 -8.98 2.37 -20.25
CA VAL A 5 -7.97 2.77 -19.26
C VAL A 5 -8.62 3.52 -18.09
N GLN A 6 -9.56 4.42 -18.37
CA GLN A 6 -10.29 5.15 -17.32
C GLN A 6 -11.15 4.20 -16.46
N TRP A 7 -11.84 3.24 -17.08
CA TRP A 7 -12.61 2.23 -16.35
C TRP A 7 -11.73 1.35 -15.46
N ILE A 8 -10.57 0.92 -15.96
CA ILE A 8 -9.59 0.19 -15.14
C ILE A 8 -9.11 1.04 -13.97
N ALA A 9 -8.83 2.33 -14.19
CA ALA A 9 -8.40 3.22 -13.14
C ALA A 9 -9.48 3.41 -12.06
N VAL A 10 -10.74 3.63 -12.45
CA VAL A 10 -11.87 3.76 -11.52
C VAL A 10 -12.12 2.46 -10.75
N LEU A 11 -12.07 1.31 -11.41
CA LEU A 11 -12.21 0.01 -10.75
C LEU A 11 -11.06 -0.25 -9.77
N GLY A 12 -9.83 0.08 -10.16
CA GLY A 12 -8.65 -0.02 -9.30
C GLY A 12 -8.77 0.86 -8.06
N MET A 13 -9.12 2.13 -8.25
CA MET A 13 -9.36 3.11 -7.18
C MET A 13 -10.47 2.64 -6.22
N THR A 14 -11.59 2.17 -6.77
CA THR A 14 -12.70 1.65 -5.96
C THR A 14 -12.29 0.39 -5.18
N GLY A 15 -11.59 -0.54 -5.83
CA GLY A 15 -11.12 -1.77 -5.20
C GLY A 15 -10.13 -1.50 -4.06
N ILE A 16 -9.17 -0.61 -4.28
CA ILE A 16 -8.18 -0.22 -3.26
C ILE A 16 -8.85 0.55 -2.12
N GLY A 17 -9.78 1.46 -2.42
CA GLY A 17 -10.58 2.14 -1.41
C GLY A 17 -11.35 1.18 -0.51
N VAL A 18 -11.98 0.15 -1.09
CA VAL A 18 -12.67 -0.90 -0.31
C VAL A 18 -11.68 -1.70 0.53
N LEU A 19 -10.55 -2.12 -0.04
CA LEU A 19 -9.51 -2.84 0.71
C LEU A 19 -8.98 -2.01 1.89
N PHE A 20 -8.77 -0.72 1.69
CA PHE A 20 -8.35 0.19 2.75
C PHE A 20 -9.40 0.30 3.85
N ALA A 21 -10.68 0.45 3.49
CA ALA A 21 -11.77 0.51 4.45
C ALA A 21 -11.87 -0.77 5.29
N LEU A 22 -11.73 -1.94 4.64
CA LEU A 22 -11.66 -3.23 5.33
C LEU A 22 -10.45 -3.30 6.27
N GLU A 23 -9.31 -2.77 5.85
CA GLU A 23 -8.11 -2.76 6.66
C GLU A 23 -8.24 -1.85 7.89
N VAL A 24 -8.78 -0.64 7.72
CA VAL A 24 -9.09 0.28 8.83
C VAL A 24 -10.09 -0.35 9.79
N ARG A 25 -11.11 -1.05 9.27
CA ARG A 25 -12.06 -1.80 10.09
C ARG A 25 -11.36 -2.92 10.86
N ARG A 26 -10.43 -3.64 10.22
CA ARG A 26 -9.62 -4.68 10.86
C ARG A 26 -8.74 -4.12 11.98
N TRP A 27 -8.19 -2.92 11.84
CA TRP A 27 -7.41 -2.28 12.91
C TRP A 27 -8.23 -1.98 14.16
N ARG A 28 -9.55 -1.74 14.00
CA ARG A 28 -10.46 -1.54 15.13
C ARG A 28 -10.84 -2.86 15.82
N LEU A 29 -10.93 -3.95 15.05
CA LEU A 29 -11.37 -5.26 15.55
C LEU A 29 -10.25 -6.08 16.19
N VAL A 30 -9.01 -6.01 15.69
CA VAL A 30 -7.91 -6.93 16.08
C VAL A 30 -6.98 -6.34 17.17
N GLY A 31 -7.28 -5.16 17.71
CA GLY A 31 -6.46 -4.54 18.77
C GLY A 31 -5.04 -4.14 18.30
N PRO A 32 -4.11 -3.80 19.22
CA PRO A 32 -2.83 -3.15 18.91
C PRO A 32 -1.74 -4.12 18.40
N MET A 33 -2.08 -5.11 17.56
CA MET A 33 -1.06 -5.94 16.89
C MET A 33 -0.19 -5.14 15.90
N MET A 34 -0.70 -4.00 15.40
CA MET A 34 -0.01 -3.18 14.41
C MET A 34 0.50 -1.88 15.01
N THR A 35 1.80 -1.62 14.81
CA THR A 35 2.46 -0.42 15.31
C THR A 35 1.93 0.85 14.62
N ARG A 36 1.98 2.01 15.30
CA ARG A 36 1.55 3.29 14.70
C ARG A 36 2.30 3.59 13.40
N GLY A 37 3.60 3.25 13.33
CA GLY A 37 4.42 3.44 12.13
C GLY A 37 3.93 2.64 10.92
N GLN A 38 3.51 1.39 11.11
CA GLN A 38 2.94 0.57 10.02
C GLN A 38 1.60 1.10 9.52
N LYS A 39 0.75 1.61 10.44
CA LYS A 39 -0.51 2.24 10.05
C LYS A 39 -0.25 3.46 9.15
N VAL A 40 0.67 4.33 9.54
CA VAL A 40 1.06 5.51 8.74
C VAL A 40 1.63 5.08 7.40
N LEU A 41 2.52 4.08 7.37
CA LEU A 41 3.13 3.59 6.14
C LEU A 41 2.10 3.06 5.14
N ARG A 42 1.10 2.31 5.61
CA ARG A 42 0.02 1.80 4.76
C ARG A 42 -0.92 2.88 4.26
N VAL A 43 -1.26 3.84 5.12
CA VAL A 43 -2.04 5.02 4.69
C VAL A 43 -1.30 5.78 3.58
N LEU A 44 0.00 6.02 3.76
CA LEU A 44 0.81 6.68 2.74
C LEU A 44 0.88 5.89 1.45
N LEU A 45 1.08 4.57 1.53
CA LEU A 45 1.14 3.70 0.36
C LEU A 45 -0.16 3.75 -0.44
N ILE A 46 -1.30 3.65 0.24
CA ILE A 46 -2.62 3.71 -0.39
C ILE A 46 -2.86 5.10 -0.97
N ALA A 47 -2.54 6.16 -0.24
CA ALA A 47 -2.66 7.53 -0.74
C ALA A 47 -1.83 7.76 -2.01
N PHE A 48 -0.60 7.25 -2.07
CA PHE A 48 0.21 7.38 -3.28
C PHE A 48 -0.32 6.57 -4.47
N VAL A 49 -0.85 5.37 -4.22
CA VAL A 49 -1.48 4.58 -5.28
C VAL A 49 -2.75 5.25 -5.80
N GLU A 50 -3.56 5.83 -4.92
CA GLU A 50 -4.73 6.64 -5.28
C GLU A 50 -4.33 7.87 -6.12
N ILE A 51 -3.25 8.56 -5.74
CA ILE A 51 -2.71 9.66 -6.54
C ILE A 51 -2.29 9.18 -7.94
N LEU A 52 -1.65 8.01 -8.07
CA LEU A 52 -1.31 7.44 -9.38
C LEU A 52 -2.56 7.19 -10.25
N PHE A 53 -3.63 6.65 -9.66
CA PHE A 53 -4.91 6.46 -10.37
C PHE A 53 -5.53 7.78 -10.78
N LEU A 54 -5.53 8.79 -9.91
CA LEU A 54 -6.00 10.14 -10.24
C LEU A 54 -5.18 10.76 -11.37
N MET A 55 -3.84 10.62 -11.35
CA MET A 55 -2.97 11.08 -12.42
C MET A 55 -3.30 10.38 -13.74
N MET A 56 -3.66 9.08 -13.73
CA MET A 56 -4.08 8.36 -14.93
C MET A 56 -5.37 8.92 -15.53
N LEU A 57 -6.32 9.36 -14.70
CA LEU A 57 -7.57 9.98 -15.14
C LEU A 57 -7.35 11.39 -15.71
N ILE A 58 -6.49 12.19 -15.08
CA ILE A 58 -6.25 13.59 -15.47
C ILE A 58 -5.20 13.68 -16.60
N GLY A 59 -4.35 12.66 -16.75
CA GLY A 59 -3.24 12.60 -17.71
C GLY A 59 -3.64 13.01 -19.14
N PRO A 60 -4.71 12.46 -19.73
CA PRO A 60 -5.18 12.87 -21.06
C PRO A 60 -5.52 14.37 -21.15
N ALA A 61 -6.21 14.92 -20.13
CA ALA A 61 -6.55 16.34 -20.10
C ALA A 61 -5.32 17.26 -19.94
N LEU A 62 -4.30 16.80 -19.20
CA LEU A 62 -3.07 17.54 -18.96
C LEU A 62 -2.10 17.50 -20.15
N THR A 63 -2.02 16.37 -20.85
CA THR A 63 -1.01 16.11 -21.89
C THR A 63 -1.49 16.40 -23.31
N SER A 64 -2.80 16.34 -23.59
CA SER A 64 -3.30 16.52 -24.97
C SER A 64 -3.33 17.95 -25.49
N ARG A 65 -3.18 18.98 -24.64
CA ARG A 65 -3.33 20.40 -25.06
C ARG A 65 -2.23 21.35 -24.54
N LYS A 66 -1.13 20.85 -23.96
CA LYS A 66 -0.12 21.69 -23.28
C LYS A 66 1.30 21.52 -23.81
N HIS A 67 2.12 22.54 -23.50
CA HIS A 67 3.56 22.65 -23.80
C HIS A 67 4.31 21.34 -23.49
N PRO A 68 5.27 20.90 -24.33
CA PRO A 68 5.98 19.61 -24.17
C PRO A 68 6.65 19.42 -22.80
N MET A 69 7.06 20.52 -22.16
CA MET A 69 7.58 20.51 -20.78
C MET A 69 6.58 20.00 -19.74
N THR A 70 5.28 20.27 -19.92
CA THR A 70 4.24 19.80 -18.98
C THR A 70 4.09 18.29 -19.06
N ALA A 71 4.10 17.73 -20.28
CA ALA A 71 4.06 16.29 -20.48
C ALA A 71 5.29 15.63 -19.86
N LEU A 72 6.48 16.19 -20.08
CA LEU A 72 7.72 15.64 -19.54
C LEU A 72 7.71 15.64 -17.99
N LEU A 73 7.35 16.77 -17.37
CA LEU A 73 7.22 16.87 -15.91
C LEU A 73 6.16 15.89 -15.35
N PHE A 74 5.04 15.72 -16.05
CA PHE A 74 3.99 14.77 -15.66
C PHE A 74 4.53 13.34 -15.65
N TRP A 75 5.19 12.91 -16.73
CA TRP A 75 5.76 11.56 -16.82
C TRP A 75 6.88 11.34 -15.80
N THR A 76 7.77 12.31 -15.60
CA THR A 76 8.81 12.23 -14.57
C THR A 76 8.20 12.10 -13.18
N THR A 77 7.15 12.88 -12.88
CA THR A 77 6.45 12.80 -11.59
C THR A 77 5.80 11.42 -11.41
N CYS A 78 5.11 10.91 -12.42
CA CYS A 78 4.54 9.56 -12.39
C CYS A 78 5.61 8.49 -12.11
N LEU A 79 6.77 8.60 -12.75
CA LEU A 79 7.86 7.63 -12.60
C LEU A 79 8.43 7.67 -11.18
N VAL A 80 8.72 8.87 -10.66
CA VAL A 80 9.23 9.06 -9.28
C VAL A 80 8.20 8.59 -8.25
N LEU A 81 6.93 8.90 -8.45
CA LEU A 81 5.85 8.48 -7.55
C LEU A 81 5.70 6.95 -7.56
N GLY A 82 5.73 6.33 -8.74
CA GLY A 82 5.71 4.88 -8.90
C GLY A 82 6.87 4.18 -8.20
N LEU A 83 8.10 4.68 -8.37
CA LEU A 83 9.27 4.17 -7.65
C LEU A 83 9.14 4.31 -6.13
N THR A 84 8.56 5.43 -5.69
CA THR A 84 8.30 5.68 -4.26
C THR A 84 7.30 4.67 -3.70
N VAL A 85 6.21 4.38 -4.42
CA VAL A 85 5.23 3.35 -4.05
C VAL A 85 5.90 1.99 -3.92
N VAL A 86 6.74 1.59 -4.89
CA VAL A 86 7.48 0.32 -4.82
C VAL A 86 8.41 0.29 -3.60
N GLY A 87 9.14 1.37 -3.34
CA GLY A 87 10.00 1.48 -2.16
C GLY A 87 9.23 1.34 -0.85
N LEU A 88 8.10 2.03 -0.72
CA LEU A 88 7.22 1.94 0.46
C LEU A 88 6.62 0.53 0.61
N ALA A 89 6.25 -0.12 -0.50
CA ALA A 89 5.72 -1.48 -0.49
C ALA A 89 6.77 -2.48 0.05
N LEU A 90 8.03 -2.34 -0.38
CA LEU A 90 9.12 -3.16 0.13
C LEU A 90 9.39 -2.92 1.61
N LEU A 91 9.26 -1.68 2.08
CA LEU A 91 9.39 -1.35 3.49
C LEU A 91 8.23 -1.95 4.32
N ASP A 92 6.98 -1.87 3.84
CA ASP A 92 5.83 -2.48 4.51
C ASP A 92 6.03 -3.99 4.62
N LEU A 93 6.40 -4.65 3.50
CA LEU A 93 6.67 -6.08 3.47
C LEU A 93 7.78 -6.47 4.46
N ARG A 94 8.89 -5.70 4.51
CA ARG A 94 9.97 -5.93 5.47
C ARG A 94 9.50 -5.80 6.92
N MET A 95 8.63 -4.84 7.23
CA MET A 95 8.07 -4.69 8.59
C MET A 95 7.18 -5.87 8.96
N VAL A 96 6.31 -6.30 8.03
CA VAL A 96 5.43 -7.46 8.23
C VAL A 96 6.26 -8.74 8.45
N VAL A 97 7.24 -9.02 7.60
CA VAL A 97 8.11 -10.20 7.73
C VAL A 97 8.83 -10.22 9.08
N ARG A 98 9.33 -9.06 9.56
CA ARG A 98 9.97 -8.96 10.88
C ARG A 98 9.00 -9.25 12.02
N GLN A 99 7.74 -8.81 11.94
CA GLN A 99 6.73 -9.13 12.94
C GLN A 99 6.39 -10.61 12.96
N TYR A 100 6.19 -11.23 11.79
CA TYR A 100 5.95 -12.66 11.67
C TYR A 100 7.12 -13.49 12.26
N ALA A 101 8.36 -13.09 11.98
CA ALA A 101 9.54 -13.76 12.54
C ALA A 101 9.62 -13.66 14.08
N ARG A 102 9.16 -12.55 14.67
CA ARG A 102 9.07 -12.42 16.14
C ARG A 102 7.98 -13.32 16.72
N MET A 103 6.78 -13.27 16.14
CA MET A 103 5.63 -14.06 16.59
C MET A 103 5.89 -15.57 16.47
N SER A 104 6.55 -16.00 15.39
CA SER A 104 6.96 -17.41 15.23
C SER A 104 7.94 -17.87 16.32
N ARG A 105 8.88 -17.01 16.74
CA ARG A 105 9.81 -17.34 17.83
C ARG A 105 9.13 -17.42 19.20
N GLU A 106 8.12 -16.60 19.44
CA GLU A 106 7.31 -16.65 20.66
C GLU A 106 6.50 -17.95 20.73
N ILE A 107 5.80 -18.31 19.65
CA ILE A 107 5.02 -19.55 19.56
C ILE A 107 5.94 -20.78 19.76
N SER A 108 7.13 -20.80 19.12
CA SER A 108 8.09 -21.90 19.29
C SER A 108 8.65 -21.99 20.72
N ARG A 109 8.75 -20.86 21.44
CA ARG A 109 9.17 -20.85 22.85
C ARG A 109 8.08 -21.38 23.77
N ASP A 110 6.84 -20.99 23.56
CA ASP A 110 5.70 -21.45 24.37
C ASP A 110 5.48 -22.97 24.21
N LEU A 111 5.59 -23.50 22.99
CA LEU A 111 5.52 -24.94 22.73
C LEU A 111 6.64 -25.72 23.43
N ARG A 112 7.89 -25.21 23.43
CA ARG A 112 9.01 -25.83 24.15
C ARG A 112 8.92 -25.68 25.67
N GLY A 113 8.24 -24.66 26.17
CA GLY A 113 8.02 -24.42 27.59
C GLY A 113 6.90 -25.27 28.18
N GLY A 114 5.84 -25.53 27.40
CA GLY A 114 4.73 -26.40 27.77
C GLY A 114 5.15 -27.86 27.95
N ASP A 115 5.96 -28.38 27.03
CA ASP A 115 6.48 -29.77 27.04
C ASP A 115 7.41 -30.08 28.25
N ARG A 116 7.88 -29.04 28.96
CA ARG A 116 8.68 -29.18 30.19
C ARG A 116 7.86 -29.18 31.49
N ARG A 117 6.57 -28.83 31.44
CA ARG A 117 5.69 -28.79 32.63
C ARG A 117 4.84 -30.05 32.80
N GLU A 118 4.79 -30.92 31.80
CA GLU A 118 4.03 -32.19 31.83
C GLU A 118 4.91 -33.43 32.10
N LYS A 119 6.19 -33.25 32.45
CA LYS A 119 7.10 -34.32 32.91
C LYS A 119 7.55 -34.06 34.33
#